data_AF-A0A3L6Q786-F1
#
_entry.id   AF-A0A3L6Q786-F1
#
_cell.length_a   1.000
_cell.length_b   1.000
_cell.length_c   1.000
_cell.angle_alpha   90.00
_cell.angle_beta   90.00
_cell.angle_gamma   90.00
#
_symmetry.space_group_name_H-M   'P 1'
#
loop_
_entity.id
_entity.type
_entity.pdbx_description
1 polymer ?
#
loop_
_entity_poly.entity_id
_entity_poly.type
_entity_poly.pdbx_seq_one_letter_code
_entity_poly.pdbx_strand_id
1 'polypeptide(L)' 'MASIRNPSFFAPSPETYARAAVRCIGYEPRCTPYWPHALLWLLISLVPEPVADRMILNVALDVRAKGRAKDTRKKKT' A
#
# COMPACT_ATOMS: atom_id res chain seq x y z
N MET A 1 1.20 -5.94 -9.94
CA MET A 1 2.18 -5.73 -8.85
C MET A 1 2.83 -4.38 -9.04
N ALA A 2 2.96 -3.60 -7.97
CA ALA A 2 3.67 -2.33 -8.00
C ALA A 2 5.14 -2.59 -8.37
N SER A 3 5.63 -1.92 -9.42
CA SER A 3 7.02 -2.05 -9.87
C SER A 3 7.91 -1.09 -9.09
N ILE A 4 8.04 -1.31 -7.77
CA ILE A 4 8.95 -0.53 -6.93
C ILE A 4 10.36 -1.11 -7.13
N ARG A 5 11.18 -0.43 -7.95
CA ARG A 5 12.56 -0.85 -8.22
C ARG A 5 13.55 -0.35 -7.18
N ASN A 6 13.32 0.86 -6.68
CA ASN A 6 14.18 1.53 -5.71
C ASN A 6 13.34 2.04 -4.53
N PRO A 7 13.88 2.04 -3.31
CA PRO A 7 13.22 2.68 -2.19
C PRO A 7 13.06 4.18 -2.44
N SER A 8 11.97 4.75 -1.94
CA SER A 8 11.66 6.18 -1.99
C SER A 8 11.08 6.65 -0.66
N PHE A 9 10.87 7.96 -0.53
CA PHE A 9 10.34 8.56 0.69
C PHE A 9 8.99 7.97 1.14
N PHE A 10 8.14 7.53 0.22
CA PHE A 10 6.85 6.88 0.53
C PHE A 10 6.86 5.37 0.26
N ALA A 11 7.97 4.82 -0.23
CA ALA A 11 8.12 3.39 -0.52
C ALA A 11 9.42 2.88 0.13
N PRO A 12 9.40 2.52 1.42
CA PRO A 12 10.60 2.05 2.12
C PRO A 12 11.15 0.75 1.50
N SER A 13 12.41 0.43 1.78
CA SER A 13 12.94 -0.89 1.42
C SER A 13 12.16 -2.01 2.15
N PRO A 14 12.09 -3.22 1.57
CA PRO A 14 11.42 -4.35 2.22
C PRO A 14 11.93 -4.61 3.64
N GLU A 15 13.24 -4.53 3.85
CA GLU A 15 13.90 -4.70 5.16
C GLU A 15 13.47 -3.63 6.17
N THR A 16 13.40 -2.38 5.73
CA THR A 16 12.98 -1.24 6.58
C THR A 16 11.53 -1.41 7.00
N TYR A 17 10.66 -1.74 6.03
CA TYR A 17 9.25 -1.96 6.30
C TYR A 17 9.03 -3.15 7.23
N ALA A 18 9.69 -4.29 6.98
CA ALA A 18 9.57 -5.49 7.79
C ALA A 18 10.01 -5.25 9.24
N ARG A 19 11.16 -4.58 9.45
CA ARG A 19 11.64 -4.22 10.79
C ARG A 19 10.64 -3.34 11.54
N ALA A 20 10.05 -2.36 10.85
CA ALA A 20 9.06 -1.49 11.46
C ALA A 20 7.74 -2.23 11.75
N ALA A 21 7.30 -3.12 10.85
CA ALA A 21 6.09 -3.92 11.00
C ALA A 21 6.17 -4.84 12.23
N VAL A 22 7.31 -5.51 12.44
CA VAL A 22 7.53 -6.36 13.62
C VAL A 22 7.43 -5.56 14.92
N ARG A 23 7.95 -4.32 14.94
CA ARG A 23 7.83 -3.42 16.10
C ARG A 23 6.40 -2.93 16.35
N CYS A 24 5.54 -2.96 15.34
CA CYS A 24 4.15 -2.49 15.43
C CYS A 24 3.18 -3.57 15.95
N ILE A 25 3.63 -4.83 16.04
CA ILE A 25 2.81 -5.94 16.57
C ILE A 25 2.41 -5.65 18.01
N GLY A 26 1.11 -5.70 18.29
CA GLY A 26 0.53 -5.49 19.63
C GLY A 26 0.26 -4.04 20.00
N TYR A 27 0.57 -3.07 19.14
CA TYR A 27 0.30 -1.64 19.41
C TYR A 27 -1.07 -1.20 18.90
N GLU A 28 -1.33 -1.34 17.59
CA GLU A 28 -2.55 -0.85 16.95
C GLU A 28 -3.13 -1.92 16.01
N PRO A 29 -4.46 -1.97 15.83
CA PRO A 29 -5.09 -2.86 14.85
C PRO A 29 -4.70 -2.53 13.41
N ARG A 30 -4.23 -1.30 13.16
CA ARG A 30 -3.81 -0.83 11.83
C ARG A 30 -2.29 -0.82 11.72
N CYS A 31 -1.77 -1.64 10.80
CA CYS A 31 -0.35 -1.72 10.54
C CYS A 31 0.09 -0.64 9.53
N THR A 32 0.42 0.57 10.01
CA THR A 32 1.12 1.63 9.25
C THR A 32 2.49 1.90 9.85
N PRO A 33 3.42 0.94 9.80
CA PRO A 33 4.61 0.93 10.65
C PRO A 33 5.69 1.92 10.22
N TYR A 34 5.56 2.51 9.03
CA TYR A 34 6.51 3.48 8.50
C TYR A 34 5.98 4.89 8.74
N TRP A 35 6.74 5.75 9.43
CA TRP A 35 6.23 7.06 9.87
C TRP A 35 5.68 7.96 8.73
N PRO A 36 6.23 7.98 7.49
CA PRO A 36 5.62 8.72 6.39
C PRO A 36 4.25 8.16 5.99
N HIS A 37 4.01 6.86 6.18
CA HIS A 37 2.68 6.27 5.99
C HIS A 37 1.72 6.68 7.11
N ALA A 38 2.20 6.93 8.32
CA ALA A 38 1.36 7.52 9.38
C ALA A 38 0.91 8.94 9.00
N LEU A 39 1.79 9.75 8.39
CA LEU A 39 1.41 11.06 7.85
C LEU A 39 0.40 10.94 6.69
N LEU A 40 0.61 10.01 5.75
CA LEU A 40 -0.38 9.74 4.70
C LEU A 40 -1.71 9.30 5.29
N TRP A 41 -1.69 8.46 6.34
CA TRP A 41 -2.88 7.98 7.01
C TRP A 41 -3.62 9.12 7.74
N LEU A 42 -2.90 10.04 8.37
CA LEU A 42 -3.47 11.25 8.94
C LEU A 42 -4.23 12.05 7.88
N LEU A 43 -3.63 12.27 6.71
CA LEU A 43 -4.30 12.97 5.61
C LEU A 43 -5.56 12.22 5.12
N ILE A 44 -5.50 10.89 5.02
CA ILE A 44 -6.66 10.07 4.66
C ILE A 44 -7.77 10.19 5.71
N SER A 45 -7.42 10.26 7.00
CA SER A 45 -8.38 10.39 8.09
C SER A 45 -9.13 11.72 8.14
N LEU A 46 -8.66 12.75 7.42
CA LEU A 46 -9.39 14.02 7.25
C LEU A 46 -10.59 13.88 6.31
N VAL A 47 -10.66 12.80 5.53
CA VAL A 47 -11.74 12.51 4.59
C VAL A 47 -12.76 11.60 5.28
N PRO A 48 -14.09 11.77 5.04
CA PRO A 48 -15.09 10.85 5.57
C PRO A 48 -14.80 9.39 5.20
N GLU A 49 -14.93 8.49 6.18
CA GLU A 49 -14.57 7.06 6.05
C GLU A 49 -15.15 6.39 4.79
N PRO A 50 -16.43 6.56 4.42
CA PRO A 50 -16.97 5.90 3.22
C PRO A 50 -16.30 6.37 1.92
N VAL A 51 -15.82 7.62 1.90
CA VAL A 51 -15.11 8.18 0.74
C VAL A 51 -13.68 7.65 0.70
N ALA A 52 -12.98 7.64 1.84
CA ALA A 52 -11.64 7.07 1.94
C ALA A 52 -11.61 5.59 1.54
N ASP A 53 -12.57 4.80 2.04
CA ASP A 53 -12.69 3.37 1.72
C ASP A 53 -12.96 3.14 0.24
N ARG A 54 -13.85 3.93 -0.36
CA ARG A 54 -14.13 3.85 -1.79
C ARG A 54 -12.90 4.20 -2.62
N MET A 55 -12.14 5.21 -2.22
CA MET A 55 -10.89 5.59 -2.89
C MET A 55 -9.86 4.46 -2.82
N ILE A 56 -9.62 3.89 -1.63
CA ILE A 56 -8.66 2.79 -1.42
C ILE A 56 -9.08 1.55 -2.22
N LEU A 57 -10.37 1.20 -2.20
CA LEU A 57 -10.91 0.07 -2.95
C LEU A 57 -10.70 0.24 -4.46
N ASN A 58 -10.97 1.43 -5.00
CA ASN A 58 -10.77 1.72 -6.43
C ASN A 58 -9.30 1.54 -6.82
N VAL A 59 -8.35 2.00 -6.00
CA VAL A 59 -6.91 1.77 -6.23
C VAL A 59 -6.59 0.28 -6.24
N ALA A 60 -7.11 -0.50 -5.29
CA ALA A 60 -6.89 -1.95 -5.24
C ALA A 60 -7.47 -2.67 -6.48
N LEU A 61 -8.65 -2.25 -6.94
CA LEU A 61 -9.29 -2.81 -8.15
C LEU A 61 -8.48 -2.50 -9.42
N ASP A 62 -7.96 -1.29 -9.56
CA ASP A 62 -7.10 -0.90 -10.68
C ASP A 62 -5.78 -1.69 -10.69
N VAL A 63 -5.11 -1.82 -9.55
CA VAL A 63 -3.90 -2.65 -9.41
C VAL A 63 -4.18 -4.10 -9.80
N ARG A 64 -5.34 -4.65 -9.39
CA ARG A 64 -5.77 -6.00 -9.75
C ARG A 64 -6.05 -6.14 -11.24
N ALA A 65 -6.71 -5.16 -11.85
CA ALA A 65 -6.97 -5.14 -13.30
C ALA A 65 -5.67 -5.15 -14.10
N LYS A 66 -4.71 -4.28 -13.74
CA LYS A 66 -3.37 -4.23 -14.35
C LYS A 66 -2.60 -5.53 -14.16
N GLY A 67 -2.70 -6.16 -12.99
CA GLY A 67 -2.12 -7.49 -12.73
C GLY A 67 -2.66 -8.55 -13.68
N ARG A 68 -3.98 -8.68 -13.77
CA ARG A 68 -4.64 -9.64 -14.68
C ARG A 68 -4.27 -9.42 -16.15
N ALA A 69 -4.21 -8.16 -16.59
CA ALA A 69 -3.80 -7.83 -17.96
C ALA A 69 -2.34 -8.25 -18.26
N LYS A 70 -1.44 -8.13 -17.27
CA LYS A 70 -0.05 -8.61 -17.40
C LYS A 70 0.02 -10.14 -17.52
N ASP A 71 -0.79 -10.86 -16.73
CA ASP A 71 -0.81 -12.32 -16.74
C ASP A 71 -1.40 -12.88 -18.04
N THR A 72 -2.45 -12.25 -18.59
CA THR A 72 -3.00 -12.64 -19.89
C THR A 72 -2.02 -12.40 -21.03
N ARG A 73 -1.26 -11.30 -21.00
CA ARG A 73 -0.19 -11.05 -21.98
C ARG A 73 0.92 -12.09 -21.91
N LYS A 74 1.34 -12.50 -20.70
CA LYS A 74 2.38 -13.54 -20.51
C LYS A 74 1.94 -14.90 -21.05
N LYS A 75 0.65 -15.26 -21.00
CA LYS A 75 0.13 -16.52 -21.54
C LYS A 75 0.06 -16.55 -23.07
N LYS A 76 0.06 -15.39 -23.72
CA LYS A 76 0.00 -15.26 -25.19
C LYS A 76 1.38 -15.23 -25.85
N THR A 77 2.45 -15.11 -25.06
CA THR A 77 3.85 -15.12 -25.50
C THR A 77 4.46 -16.46 -25.15
#